data_AF-A0A7S4QXT5-F1
#
_entry.id   AF-A0A7S4QXT5-F1
#
_cell.length_a   1.000
_cell.length_b   1.000
_cell.length_c   1.000
_cell.angle_alpha   90.00
_cell.angle_beta   90.00
_cell.angle_gamma   90.00
#
_symmetry.space_group_name_H-M   'P 1'
#
loop_
_entity.id
_entity.type
_entity.pdbx_description
1 polymer ?
#
loop_
_entity_poly.entity_id
_entity_poly.type
_entity_poly.pdbx_seq_one_letter_code
_entity_poly.pdbx_strand_id
1 'polypeptide(L)'
;FGSSCLPPRPRRLMWDRARTFGGCRTALAAARAVRGPGGLGRCGAGPPQGSRCIFGPGLRRVRVDGRRNVKDVLTDLERRSEGHTCAVELVALGQPGIAAALHAAAALRSTARAPAFELADASTASRLLAANAATGGSAATASADSTAEGGSRVASHGKVYHLALPPADEWRAEVQRQIGRRLRVGNNTRILGLAKALAAQSAPLPEGQGVAVETVLLGDEKLRRLRIATMAQALARAYHWQVLPNDPTRPTRPFRCVAELLREEADDPPPGGKDDCFVLSVEVLPIGPPTLHGAAAPEDSWARRRAERPVG
;
A
#
# COMPACT_ATOMS: atom_id res chain seq x y z
N PHE A 1 -38.78 -27.06 -20.37
CA PHE A 1 -37.44 -27.09 -19.76
C PHE A 1 -36.45 -26.43 -20.70
N GLY A 2 -36.10 -25.17 -20.42
CA GLY A 2 -35.16 -24.39 -21.23
C GLY A 2 -34.79 -23.13 -20.46
N SER A 3 -33.90 -23.26 -19.48
CA SER A 3 -33.37 -22.14 -18.72
C SER A 3 -32.30 -21.44 -19.55
N SER A 4 -32.61 -20.24 -20.01
CA SER A 4 -31.69 -19.33 -20.66
C SER A 4 -30.88 -18.57 -19.60
N CYS A 5 -29.56 -18.80 -19.59
CA CYS A 5 -28.59 -18.02 -18.85
C CYS A 5 -28.41 -16.64 -19.52
N LEU A 6 -29.05 -15.61 -18.98
CA LEU A 6 -28.72 -14.22 -19.34
C LEU A 6 -27.65 -13.67 -18.39
N PRO A 7 -26.63 -12.98 -18.91
CA PRO A 7 -25.61 -12.34 -18.07
C PRO A 7 -26.20 -11.15 -17.28
N PRO A 8 -25.61 -10.80 -16.12
CA PRO A 8 -26.10 -9.71 -15.28
C PRO A 8 -25.92 -8.36 -15.98
N ARG A 9 -27.02 -7.59 -16.08
CA ARG A 9 -27.01 -6.22 -16.62
C ARG A 9 -26.27 -5.26 -15.67
N PRO A 10 -25.47 -4.31 -16.17
CA PRO A 10 -24.87 -3.27 -15.35
C PRO A 10 -25.96 -2.32 -14.82
N ARG A 11 -25.91 -2.03 -13.52
CA ARG A 11 -26.78 -1.07 -12.85
C ARG A 11 -26.35 0.36 -13.17
N ARG A 12 -27.24 1.12 -13.81
CA ARG A 12 -27.14 2.58 -14.00
C ARG A 12 -27.05 3.28 -12.64
N LEU A 13 -26.07 4.17 -12.48
CA LEU A 13 -25.97 5.09 -11.34
C LEU A 13 -26.18 6.51 -11.84
N MET A 14 -27.25 7.14 -11.32
CA MET A 14 -27.62 8.53 -11.55
C MET A 14 -26.78 9.41 -10.62
N TRP A 15 -26.06 10.40 -11.16
CA TRP A 15 -25.31 11.40 -10.39
C TRP A 15 -25.82 12.80 -10.73
N ASP A 16 -26.28 13.52 -9.70
CA ASP A 16 -26.73 14.91 -9.80
C ASP A 16 -25.56 15.92 -9.77
N ARG A 17 -25.75 17.00 -10.52
CA ARG A 17 -24.73 17.90 -11.09
C ARG A 17 -24.53 19.18 -10.28
N ALA A 18 -23.29 19.69 -10.23
CA ALA A 18 -22.97 21.13 -10.20
C ALA A 18 -21.60 21.39 -10.90
N ARG A 19 -21.56 22.40 -11.79
CA ARG A 19 -20.43 22.85 -12.65
C ARG A 19 -19.48 23.79 -11.86
N THR A 20 -18.19 24.01 -12.16
CA THR A 20 -17.58 24.65 -13.36
C THR A 20 -16.02 24.61 -13.36
N PHE A 21 -15.44 24.55 -14.58
CA PHE A 21 -14.15 25.10 -15.09
C PHE A 21 -12.73 24.56 -14.74
N GLY A 22 -11.88 24.46 -15.79
CA GLY A 22 -10.43 24.68 -15.76
C GLY A 22 -9.51 23.51 -16.15
N GLY A 23 -9.22 23.33 -17.44
CA GLY A 23 -8.44 22.19 -17.96
C GLY A 23 -6.91 22.30 -17.81
N CYS A 24 -6.25 21.16 -17.61
CA CYS A 24 -4.81 20.94 -17.81
C CYS A 24 -4.58 19.53 -18.36
N ARG A 25 -3.98 19.42 -19.55
CA ARG A 25 -3.59 18.16 -20.19
C ARG A 25 -2.17 17.79 -19.78
N THR A 26 -1.96 16.58 -19.26
CA THR A 26 -0.62 15.98 -19.14
C THR A 26 -0.61 14.61 -19.80
N ALA A 27 0.34 14.44 -20.72
CA ALA A 27 0.58 13.19 -21.45
C ALA A 27 1.38 12.21 -20.58
N LEU A 28 0.86 10.99 -20.41
CA LEU A 28 1.57 9.88 -19.79
C LEU A 28 2.32 9.11 -20.88
N ALA A 29 3.65 9.15 -20.83
CA ALA A 29 4.53 8.36 -21.67
C ALA A 29 4.72 6.96 -21.06
N ALA A 30 4.60 5.93 -21.91
CA ALA A 30 4.80 4.54 -21.55
C ALA A 30 6.28 4.27 -21.19
N ALA A 31 6.52 3.74 -19.99
CA ALA A 31 7.83 3.24 -19.59
C ALA A 31 8.13 1.92 -20.32
N ARG A 32 9.22 1.92 -21.08
CA ARG A 32 9.71 0.78 -21.87
C ARG A 32 10.49 -0.14 -20.94
N ALA A 33 9.99 -1.35 -20.70
CA ALA A 33 10.68 -2.36 -19.89
C ALA A 33 11.99 -2.78 -20.55
N VAL A 34 13.12 -2.60 -19.84
CA VAL A 34 14.44 -3.08 -20.24
C VAL A 34 14.48 -4.60 -20.05
N ARG A 35 14.58 -5.34 -21.16
CA ARG A 35 14.91 -6.78 -21.15
C ARG A 35 16.39 -6.95 -20.86
N GLY A 36 16.75 -7.38 -19.66
CA GLY A 36 18.09 -7.90 -19.35
C GLY A 36 18.23 -9.38 -19.74
N PRO A 37 19.45 -9.85 -20.10
CA PRO A 37 19.71 -11.23 -20.50
C PRO A 37 19.60 -12.18 -19.30
N GLY A 38 18.87 -13.28 -19.49
CA GLY A 38 18.56 -14.27 -18.46
C GLY A 38 19.75 -15.15 -18.09
N GLY A 39 20.22 -15.01 -16.85
CA GLY A 39 21.01 -16.03 -16.16
C GLY A 39 20.08 -16.96 -15.38
N LEU A 40 20.02 -18.23 -15.76
CA LEU A 40 19.30 -19.29 -15.06
C LEU A 40 20.08 -19.73 -13.81
N GLY A 41 20.14 -18.87 -12.80
CA GLY A 41 20.61 -19.23 -11.47
C GLY A 41 19.50 -19.92 -10.70
N ARG A 42 19.63 -21.23 -10.40
CA ARG A 42 18.76 -21.94 -9.45
C ARG A 42 19.01 -21.42 -8.04
N CYS A 43 18.28 -20.39 -7.63
CA CYS A 43 18.17 -20.02 -6.23
C CYS A 43 17.26 -21.05 -5.55
N GLY A 44 17.80 -21.82 -4.61
CA GLY A 44 17.01 -22.71 -3.75
C GLY A 44 15.98 -21.88 -2.99
N ALA A 45 14.71 -21.99 -3.38
CA ALA A 45 13.60 -21.35 -2.71
C ALA A 45 13.34 -22.07 -1.38
N GLY A 46 14.08 -21.68 -0.34
CA GLY A 46 13.65 -21.93 1.03
C GLY A 46 12.26 -21.32 1.25
N PRO A 47 11.43 -21.89 2.15
CA PRO A 47 10.13 -21.30 2.46
C PRO A 47 10.33 -19.83 2.85
N PRO A 48 9.46 -18.91 2.39
CA PRO A 48 9.61 -17.50 2.68
C PRO A 48 9.67 -17.33 4.19
N GLN A 49 10.85 -16.99 4.70
CA GLN A 49 11.04 -16.68 6.12
C GLN A 49 10.02 -15.60 6.46
N GLY A 50 9.20 -15.88 7.49
CA GLY A 50 7.94 -15.19 7.76
C GLY A 50 8.03 -13.69 7.53
N SER A 51 7.04 -13.14 6.82
CA SER A 51 6.98 -11.74 6.40
C SER A 51 7.28 -10.78 7.55
N ARG A 52 8.55 -10.40 7.68
CA ARG A 52 8.98 -9.32 8.55
C ARG A 52 8.48 -8.01 7.94
N CYS A 53 8.04 -7.09 8.79
CA CYS A 53 7.73 -5.73 8.39
C CYS A 53 8.93 -5.16 7.63
N ILE A 54 8.68 -4.53 6.47
CA ILE A 54 9.77 -4.01 5.62
C ILE A 54 10.51 -2.85 6.33
N PHE A 55 9.88 -2.19 7.30
CA PHE A 55 10.48 -1.13 8.10
C PHE A 55 11.71 -1.60 8.88
N GLY A 56 12.89 -1.46 8.26
CA GLY A 56 14.17 -1.83 8.85
C GLY A 56 15.13 -0.64 8.93
N PRO A 57 16.13 -0.71 9.84
CA PRO A 57 17.28 0.17 9.75
C PRO A 57 17.98 -0.03 8.39
N GLY A 58 18.36 1.06 7.72
CA GLY A 58 19.08 1.02 6.45
C GLY A 58 18.22 1.16 5.18
N LEU A 59 16.90 1.31 5.29
CA LEU A 59 16.09 1.69 4.14
C LEU A 59 16.51 3.08 3.62
N ARG A 60 16.75 3.16 2.31
CA ARG A 60 17.00 4.45 1.65
C ARG A 60 15.71 5.25 1.64
N ARG A 61 15.79 6.54 1.95
CA ARG A 61 14.63 7.41 2.10
C ARG A 61 14.48 8.38 0.95
N VAL A 62 13.24 8.57 0.50
CA VAL A 62 12.84 9.62 -0.44
C VAL A 62 11.73 10.45 0.20
N ARG A 63 12.02 11.73 0.46
CA ARG A 63 11.08 12.66 1.11
C ARG A 63 10.11 13.27 0.10
N VAL A 64 8.81 13.07 0.23
CA VAL A 64 7.79 13.58 -0.69
C VAL A 64 6.94 14.66 -0.02
N ASP A 65 7.21 15.93 -0.33
CA ASP A 65 6.52 17.09 0.26
C ASP A 65 5.30 17.56 -0.55
N GLY A 66 5.11 17.01 -1.75
CA GLY A 66 4.04 17.36 -2.68
C GLY A 66 4.26 18.65 -3.47
N ARG A 67 5.46 19.26 -3.39
CA ARG A 67 5.89 20.35 -4.28
C ARG A 67 6.46 19.82 -5.59
N ARG A 68 6.98 18.60 -5.55
CA ARG A 68 7.61 17.91 -6.68
C ARG A 68 6.55 17.21 -7.52
N ASN A 69 6.77 17.18 -8.84
CA ASN A 69 5.88 16.45 -9.72
C ASN A 69 6.10 14.93 -9.54
N VAL A 70 5.13 14.10 -9.97
CA VAL A 70 5.20 12.63 -9.80
C VAL A 70 6.41 12.03 -10.54
N LYS A 71 6.79 12.59 -11.70
CA LYS A 71 7.94 12.13 -12.50
C LYS A 71 9.27 12.35 -11.77
N ASP A 72 9.43 13.46 -11.08
CA ASP A 72 10.62 13.77 -10.27
C ASP A 72 10.72 12.80 -9.09
N VAL A 73 9.58 12.50 -8.44
CA VAL A 73 9.52 11.51 -7.35
C VAL A 73 9.91 10.12 -7.86
N LEU A 74 9.44 9.71 -9.05
CA LEU A 74 9.82 8.44 -9.67
C LEU A 74 11.31 8.39 -10.04
N THR A 75 11.86 9.46 -10.61
CA THR A 75 13.29 9.55 -10.94
C THR A 75 14.16 9.43 -9.69
N ASP A 76 13.75 10.11 -8.61
CA ASP A 76 14.42 9.99 -7.32
C ASP A 76 14.33 8.60 -6.73
N LEU A 77 13.17 7.96 -6.85
CA LEU A 77 12.97 6.59 -6.40
C LEU A 77 13.87 5.62 -7.16
N GLU A 78 13.90 5.68 -8.49
CA GLU A 78 14.75 4.83 -9.33
C GLU A 78 16.22 4.98 -8.96
N ARG A 79 16.70 6.24 -8.82
CA ARG A 79 18.08 6.53 -8.41
C ARG A 79 18.40 5.99 -7.02
N ARG A 80 17.54 6.23 -6.02
CA ARG A 80 17.79 5.81 -4.64
C ARG A 80 17.66 4.29 -4.49
N SER A 81 16.76 3.65 -5.23
CA SER A 81 16.56 2.20 -5.20
C SER A 81 17.54 1.41 -6.08
N GLU A 82 18.52 2.08 -6.73
CA GLU A 82 19.45 1.46 -7.68
C GLU A 82 18.71 0.66 -8.77
N GLY A 83 17.76 1.32 -9.44
CA GLY A 83 16.91 0.67 -10.44
C GLY A 83 15.96 -0.35 -9.83
N HIS A 84 15.42 -0.06 -8.63
CA HIS A 84 14.49 -0.91 -7.89
C HIS A 84 15.07 -2.23 -7.37
N THR A 85 16.40 -2.36 -7.29
CA THR A 85 17.07 -3.54 -6.71
C THR A 85 17.08 -3.51 -5.18
N CYS A 86 16.94 -2.33 -4.58
CA CYS A 86 16.89 -2.14 -3.13
C CYS A 86 15.51 -1.66 -2.65
N ALA A 87 15.14 -2.07 -1.44
CA ALA A 87 13.98 -1.53 -0.73
C ALA A 87 14.15 -0.02 -0.47
N VAL A 88 13.05 0.74 -0.60
CA VAL A 88 13.04 2.19 -0.39
C VAL A 88 11.84 2.61 0.44
N GLU A 89 12.04 3.59 1.31
CA GLU A 89 11.01 4.23 2.11
C GLU A 89 10.64 5.60 1.51
N LEU A 90 9.39 5.77 1.07
CA LEU A 90 8.85 7.09 0.76
C LEU A 90 8.30 7.74 2.03
N VAL A 91 8.83 8.90 2.40
CA VAL A 91 8.37 9.68 3.55
C VAL A 91 7.52 10.84 3.05
N ALA A 92 6.20 10.65 3.06
CA ALA A 92 5.23 11.61 2.53
C ALA A 92 4.76 12.61 3.60
N LEU A 93 4.86 13.90 3.29
CA LEU A 93 4.52 15.00 4.20
C LEU A 93 3.18 15.66 3.82
N GLY A 94 2.21 15.57 4.73
CA GLY A 94 0.90 16.19 4.57
C GLY A 94 0.07 15.60 3.42
N GLN A 95 -1.03 16.28 3.09
CA GLN A 95 -1.96 15.88 2.02
C GLN A 95 -1.34 15.87 0.61
N PRO A 96 -0.57 16.90 0.18
CA PRO A 96 -0.02 16.88 -1.18
C PRO A 96 1.10 15.83 -1.31
N GLY A 97 1.90 15.64 -0.25
CA GLY A 97 2.95 14.61 -0.22
C GLY A 97 2.38 13.20 -0.36
N ILE A 98 1.34 12.85 0.41
CA ILE A 98 0.75 11.51 0.34
C ILE A 98 0.03 11.25 -0.99
N ALA A 99 -0.58 12.28 -1.58
CA ALA A 99 -1.16 12.16 -2.92
C ALA A 99 -0.07 11.86 -3.97
N ALA A 100 1.01 12.64 -3.99
CA ALA A 100 2.12 12.40 -4.92
C ALA A 100 2.78 11.03 -4.71
N ALA A 101 2.95 10.59 -3.46
CA ALA A 101 3.54 9.28 -3.14
C ALA A 101 2.66 8.12 -3.62
N LEU A 102 1.34 8.19 -3.45
CA LEU A 102 0.42 7.15 -3.94
C LEU A 102 0.33 7.15 -5.48
N HIS A 103 0.37 8.31 -6.12
CA HIS A 103 0.47 8.39 -7.58
C HIS A 103 1.78 7.81 -8.10
N ALA A 104 2.91 8.07 -7.44
CA ALA A 104 4.18 7.46 -7.79
C ALA A 104 4.13 5.94 -7.60
N ALA A 105 3.61 5.45 -6.48
CA ALA A 105 3.44 4.01 -6.26
C ALA A 105 2.55 3.34 -7.31
N ALA A 106 1.45 4.01 -7.72
CA ALA A 106 0.60 3.53 -8.80
C ALA A 106 1.31 3.53 -10.16
N ALA A 107 2.18 4.51 -10.43
CA ALA A 107 2.94 4.60 -11.67
C ALA A 107 4.11 3.59 -11.76
N LEU A 108 4.58 3.04 -10.64
CA LEU A 108 5.55 1.93 -10.63
C LEU A 108 4.93 0.61 -11.10
N ARG A 109 3.60 0.51 -11.16
CA ARG A 109 2.92 -0.66 -11.69
C ARG A 109 3.30 -0.84 -13.16
N SER A 110 3.79 -2.02 -13.48
CA SER A 110 3.91 -2.51 -14.84
C SER A 110 2.76 -3.48 -15.12
N THR A 111 2.48 -3.76 -16.40
CA THR A 111 1.44 -4.72 -16.80
C THR A 111 1.62 -6.12 -16.21
N ALA A 112 2.84 -6.48 -15.79
CA ALA A 112 3.15 -7.79 -15.23
C ALA A 112 3.31 -7.80 -13.71
N ARG A 113 3.72 -6.70 -13.08
CA ARG A 113 4.11 -6.65 -11.66
C ARG A 113 3.78 -5.31 -11.03
N ALA A 114 3.40 -5.34 -9.75
CA ALA A 114 3.19 -4.14 -8.96
C ALA A 114 3.90 -4.25 -7.59
N PRO A 115 4.48 -3.15 -7.08
CA PRO A 115 5.02 -3.12 -5.72
C PRO A 115 3.89 -3.19 -4.69
N ALA A 116 4.02 -4.11 -3.74
CA ALA A 116 3.14 -4.23 -2.59
C ALA A 116 3.81 -3.55 -1.38
N PHE A 117 3.35 -2.36 -1.01
CA PHE A 117 3.97 -1.54 0.03
C PHE A 117 3.24 -1.58 1.36
N GLU A 118 3.94 -1.32 2.45
CA GLU A 118 3.31 -1.07 3.76
C GLU A 118 3.09 0.43 3.94
N LEU A 119 1.91 0.85 4.36
CA LEU A 119 1.58 2.25 4.63
C LEU A 119 1.33 2.45 6.12
N ALA A 120 2.20 3.21 6.77
CA ALA A 120 2.12 3.51 8.21
C ALA A 120 2.14 5.03 8.45
N ASP A 121 1.55 5.47 9.56
CA ASP A 121 1.82 6.81 10.07
C ASP A 121 3.19 6.86 10.79
N ALA A 122 3.72 8.06 10.99
CA ALA A 122 5.02 8.27 11.65
C ALA A 122 5.14 7.60 13.04
N SER A 123 4.06 7.59 13.83
CA SER A 123 4.09 6.97 15.16
C SER A 123 4.20 5.45 15.07
N THR A 124 3.47 4.85 14.14
CA THR A 124 3.46 3.41 13.89
C THR A 124 4.79 2.96 13.32
N ALA A 125 5.30 3.66 12.30
CA ALA A 125 6.61 3.38 11.71
C ALA A 125 7.73 3.44 12.76
N SER A 126 7.73 4.47 13.62
CA SER A 126 8.73 4.61 14.69
C SER A 126 8.68 3.45 15.69
N ARG A 127 7.49 2.98 16.08
CA ARG A 127 7.34 1.83 16.98
C ARG A 127 7.78 0.53 16.34
N LEU A 128 7.48 0.32 15.05
CA LEU A 128 7.92 -0.88 14.31
C LEU A 128 9.44 -0.91 14.16
N LEU A 129 10.07 0.23 13.85
CA LEU A 129 11.53 0.35 13.80
C LEU A 129 12.19 0.02 15.15
N ALA A 130 11.63 0.55 16.24
CA ALA A 130 12.14 0.25 17.59
C ALA A 130 11.98 -1.23 17.95
N ALA A 131 10.85 -1.86 17.62
CA ALA A 131 10.62 -3.29 17.86
C ALA A 131 11.56 -4.18 17.04
N ASN A 132 11.81 -3.82 15.78
CA ASN A 132 12.73 -4.54 14.90
C ASN A 132 14.20 -4.40 15.37
N ALA A 133 14.59 -3.22 15.86
CA ALA A 133 15.90 -3.02 16.46
C ALA A 133 16.11 -3.88 17.72
N ALA A 134 15.08 -3.99 18.57
CA ALA A 134 15.13 -4.83 19.77
C ALA A 134 15.22 -6.33 19.45
N THR A 135 14.51 -6.79 18.41
CA THR A 135 14.50 -8.22 18.01
C THR A 135 15.76 -8.61 17.24
N GLY A 136 16.38 -7.64 16.55
CA GLY A 136 17.46 -7.87 15.61
C GLY A 136 18.76 -8.38 16.24
N GLY A 137 19.00 -8.20 17.55
CA GLY A 137 20.18 -8.67 18.30
C GLY A 137 21.55 -8.20 17.78
N SER A 138 21.59 -7.62 16.58
CA SER A 138 22.76 -7.20 15.87
C SER A 138 22.92 -5.73 16.15
N ALA A 139 23.99 -5.41 16.87
CA ALA A 139 24.61 -4.10 16.95
C ALA A 139 25.09 -3.69 15.54
N ALA A 140 24.14 -3.50 14.61
CA ALA A 140 24.39 -2.75 13.40
C ALA A 140 24.75 -1.35 13.90
N THR A 141 26.05 -1.12 13.96
CA THR A 141 26.72 0.15 14.18
C THR A 141 25.85 1.19 13.52
N ALA A 142 25.13 1.95 14.35
CA ALA A 142 24.36 3.08 13.92
C ALA A 142 25.37 4.00 13.26
N SER A 143 25.52 3.86 11.93
CA SER A 143 26.27 4.80 11.13
C SER A 143 25.50 6.08 11.32
N ALA A 144 26.00 6.89 12.25
CA ALA A 144 25.54 8.20 12.61
C ALA A 144 25.87 9.17 11.48
N ASP A 145 25.54 8.77 10.24
CA ASP A 145 25.25 9.69 9.17
C ASP A 145 23.81 10.23 9.37
N SER A 146 23.55 10.64 10.61
CA SER A 146 22.72 11.79 10.91
C SER A 146 23.47 13.00 10.36
N THR A 147 23.53 13.11 9.03
CA THR A 147 23.51 14.41 8.40
C THR A 147 22.23 15.06 8.91
N ALA A 148 22.39 15.82 10.00
CA ALA A 148 21.43 16.75 10.52
C ALA A 148 21.21 17.77 9.41
N GLU A 149 20.32 17.45 8.46
CA GLU A 149 19.67 18.44 7.61
C GLU A 149 19.07 19.47 8.58
N GLY A 150 19.80 20.56 8.74
CA GLY A 150 19.67 21.47 9.85
C GLY A 150 18.25 21.94 10.01
N GLY A 151 17.70 21.70 11.21
CA GLY A 151 16.90 22.65 11.99
C GLY A 151 15.83 23.45 11.25
N SER A 152 15.29 22.96 10.14
CA SER A 152 14.19 23.60 9.47
C SER A 152 12.96 23.29 10.32
N ARG A 153 12.71 24.19 11.28
CA ARG A 153 11.47 24.37 12.04
C ARG A 153 10.32 24.71 11.09
N VAL A 154 10.18 23.97 9.99
CA VAL A 154 8.89 23.80 9.36
C VAL A 154 8.11 22.99 10.37
N ALA A 155 7.45 23.71 11.28
CA ALA A 155 6.29 23.26 12.00
C ALA A 155 5.19 22.96 10.95
N SER A 156 5.44 22.00 10.08
CA SER A 156 4.44 21.49 9.18
C SER A 156 3.51 20.69 10.07
N HIS A 157 2.41 21.32 10.47
CA HIS A 157 1.26 20.74 11.16
C HIS A 157 0.56 19.62 10.33
N GLY A 158 1.29 18.94 9.46
CA GLY A 158 0.82 17.87 8.60
C GLY A 158 1.16 16.50 9.16
N LYS A 159 0.32 15.52 8.82
CA LYS A 159 0.60 14.10 9.09
C LYS A 159 1.75 13.64 8.21
N VAL A 160 2.63 12.83 8.78
CA VAL A 160 3.71 12.16 8.07
C VAL A 160 3.35 10.70 7.87
N TYR A 161 3.50 10.23 6.63
CA TYR A 161 3.23 8.85 6.24
C TYR A 161 4.50 8.22 5.69
N HIS A 162 4.67 6.93 5.98
CA HIS A 162 5.79 6.13 5.52
C HIS A 162 5.25 5.02 4.63
N LEU A 163 5.73 4.97 3.38
CA LEU A 163 5.44 3.89 2.45
C LEU A 163 6.72 3.08 2.25
N ALA A 164 6.75 1.86 2.77
CA ALA A 164 7.88 0.95 2.57
C ALA A 164 7.66 0.14 1.28
N LEU A 165 8.45 0.44 0.24
CA LEU A 165 8.44 -0.26 -1.04
C LEU A 165 9.49 -1.38 -1.03
N PRO A 166 9.09 -2.64 -1.31
CA PRO A 166 10.04 -3.73 -1.42
C PRO A 166 10.85 -3.64 -2.75
N PRO A 167 11.99 -4.35 -2.83
CA PRO A 167 12.76 -4.48 -4.07
C PRO A 167 11.95 -5.18 -5.18
N ALA A 168 12.34 -5.00 -6.44
CA ALA A 168 11.59 -5.43 -7.62
C ALA A 168 11.46 -6.95 -7.81
N ASP A 169 12.33 -7.73 -7.19
CA ASP A 169 12.27 -9.18 -7.11
C ASP A 169 11.11 -9.67 -6.23
N GLU A 170 10.72 -8.90 -5.21
CA GLU A 170 9.54 -9.16 -4.37
C GLU A 170 8.21 -8.69 -4.99
N TRP A 171 8.23 -7.98 -6.12
CA TRP A 171 7.01 -7.48 -6.74
C TRP A 171 6.18 -8.63 -7.30
N ARG A 172 4.93 -8.72 -6.83
CA ARG A 172 4.03 -9.83 -7.18
C ARG A 172 3.35 -9.59 -8.52
N ALA A 173 3.07 -10.70 -9.19
CA ALA A 173 2.30 -10.71 -10.43
C ALA A 173 0.84 -10.32 -10.18
N GLU A 174 0.29 -9.51 -11.08
CA GLU A 174 -1.09 -9.02 -11.00
C GLU A 174 -2.14 -10.12 -11.05
N VAL A 175 -1.89 -11.16 -11.86
CA VAL A 175 -2.80 -12.30 -12.10
C VAL A 175 -3.13 -13.08 -10.82
N GLN A 176 -2.30 -12.98 -9.78
CA GLN A 176 -2.49 -13.71 -8.53
C GLN A 176 -3.46 -13.01 -7.56
N ARG A 177 -3.91 -11.79 -7.88
CA ARG A 177 -4.71 -10.96 -6.98
C ARG A 177 -6.20 -11.09 -7.30
N GLN A 178 -6.99 -11.47 -6.29
CA GLN A 178 -8.44 -11.55 -6.41
C GLN A 178 -9.11 -10.49 -5.52
N ILE A 179 -9.65 -9.44 -6.15
CA ILE A 179 -10.37 -8.40 -5.42
C ILE A 179 -11.84 -8.80 -5.26
N GLY A 180 -12.18 -9.31 -4.08
CA GLY A 180 -13.53 -9.77 -3.78
C GLY A 180 -14.50 -8.65 -3.40
N ARG A 181 -13.98 -7.52 -2.90
CA ARG A 181 -14.79 -6.38 -2.43
C ARG A 181 -14.14 -5.05 -2.75
N ARG A 182 -14.97 -4.03 -2.93
CA ARG A 182 -14.56 -2.65 -3.21
C ARG A 182 -15.24 -1.69 -2.25
N LEU A 183 -14.46 -0.83 -1.61
CA LEU A 183 -14.94 0.24 -0.73
C LEU A 183 -14.68 1.59 -1.41
N ARG A 184 -15.70 2.43 -1.50
CA ARG A 184 -15.58 3.74 -2.17
C ARG A 184 -15.42 4.87 -1.16
N VAL A 185 -14.49 5.77 -1.45
CA VAL A 185 -14.20 6.97 -0.65
C VAL A 185 -14.75 8.19 -1.37
N GLY A 186 -15.79 8.77 -0.77
CA GLY A 186 -16.39 10.04 -1.18
C GLY A 186 -15.98 11.20 -0.27
N ASN A 187 -16.58 12.37 -0.48
CA ASN A 187 -16.25 13.59 0.27
C ASN A 187 -16.61 13.50 1.77
N ASN A 188 -17.65 12.75 2.11
CA ASN A 188 -18.16 12.61 3.49
C ASN A 188 -17.69 11.32 4.19
N THR A 189 -16.76 10.59 3.59
CA THR A 189 -16.27 9.34 4.17
C THR A 189 -15.52 9.63 5.47
N ARG A 190 -16.05 9.11 6.59
CA ARG A 190 -15.40 9.22 7.90
C ARG A 190 -14.21 8.28 7.98
N ILE A 191 -13.02 8.83 8.26
CA ILE A 191 -11.75 8.08 8.35
C ILE A 191 -11.88 6.86 9.29
N LEU A 192 -12.45 7.05 10.48
CA LEU A 192 -12.57 5.97 11.47
C LEU A 192 -13.48 4.83 10.99
N GLY A 193 -14.59 5.17 10.31
CA GLY A 193 -15.50 4.17 9.76
C GLY A 193 -14.83 3.35 8.66
N LEU A 194 -14.10 4.02 7.76
CA LEU A 194 -13.35 3.36 6.70
C LEU A 194 -12.22 2.48 7.26
N ALA A 195 -11.46 2.96 8.24
CA ALA A 195 -10.39 2.18 8.89
C ALA A 195 -10.93 0.90 9.56
N LYS A 196 -12.08 1.00 10.27
CA LYS A 196 -12.73 -0.18 10.87
C LYS A 196 -13.21 -1.16 9.81
N ALA A 197 -13.83 -0.67 8.74
CA ALA A 197 -14.29 -1.51 7.64
C ALA A 197 -13.13 -2.24 6.96
N LEU A 198 -11.99 -1.57 6.77
CA LEU A 198 -10.77 -2.16 6.23
C LEU A 198 -10.19 -3.22 7.15
N ALA A 199 -10.02 -2.92 8.43
CA ALA A 199 -9.47 -3.87 9.39
C ALA A 199 -10.36 -5.12 9.52
N ALA A 200 -11.68 -4.93 9.64
CA ALA A 200 -12.64 -6.03 9.76
C ALA A 200 -12.72 -6.90 8.51
N GLN A 201 -12.56 -6.32 7.31
CA GLN A 201 -12.62 -7.08 6.06
C GLN A 201 -11.30 -7.72 5.68
N SER A 202 -10.16 -7.11 6.01
CA SER A 202 -8.84 -7.67 5.67
C SER A 202 -8.44 -8.85 6.55
N ALA A 203 -8.79 -8.84 7.84
CA ALA A 203 -8.41 -9.89 8.78
C ALA A 203 -8.85 -11.33 8.36
N PRO A 204 -10.11 -11.57 7.95
CA PRO A 204 -10.58 -12.92 7.61
C PRO A 204 -10.26 -13.37 6.17
N LEU A 205 -9.77 -12.47 5.29
CA LEU A 205 -9.56 -12.82 3.88
C LEU A 205 -8.36 -13.74 3.70
N PRO A 206 -8.45 -14.83 2.91
CA PRO A 206 -7.31 -15.71 2.66
C PRO A 206 -6.17 -14.98 1.91
N GLU A 207 -4.96 -15.55 1.94
CA GLU A 207 -3.84 -14.99 1.15
C GLU A 207 -4.18 -14.96 -0.34
N GLY A 208 -3.80 -13.88 -1.02
CA GLY A 208 -4.09 -13.67 -2.45
C GLY A 208 -5.45 -13.03 -2.73
N GLN A 209 -6.37 -13.00 -1.77
CA GLN A 209 -7.59 -12.20 -1.85
C GLN A 209 -7.38 -10.81 -1.24
N GLY A 210 -8.10 -9.82 -1.75
CA GLY A 210 -7.97 -8.44 -1.29
C GLY A 210 -9.26 -7.65 -1.29
N VAL A 211 -9.20 -6.50 -0.62
CA VAL A 211 -10.24 -5.46 -0.65
C VAL A 211 -9.64 -4.25 -1.36
N ALA A 212 -10.28 -3.75 -2.41
CA ALA A 212 -9.89 -2.48 -3.02
C ALA A 212 -10.57 -1.32 -2.33
N VAL A 213 -9.83 -0.23 -2.13
CA VAL A 213 -10.35 1.07 -1.69
C VAL A 213 -10.19 2.05 -2.83
N GLU A 214 -11.29 2.54 -3.35
CA GLU A 214 -11.33 3.36 -4.56
C GLU A 214 -11.74 4.78 -4.23
N THR A 215 -11.09 5.75 -4.87
CA THR A 215 -11.55 7.13 -4.88
C THR A 215 -11.48 7.71 -6.29
N VAL A 216 -12.57 8.35 -6.69
CA VAL A 216 -12.67 9.02 -7.98
C VAL A 216 -11.89 10.34 -7.94
N LEU A 217 -11.11 10.62 -8.97
CA LEU A 217 -10.24 11.80 -9.09
C LEU A 217 -10.87 12.89 -9.95
N LEU A 218 -12.17 13.15 -9.77
CA LEU A 218 -12.92 14.22 -10.44
C LEU A 218 -12.98 15.50 -9.60
N GLY A 219 -13.06 16.66 -10.26
CA GLY A 219 -13.21 17.97 -9.60
C GLY A 219 -11.91 18.58 -9.09
N ASP A 220 -12.03 19.60 -8.23
CA ASP A 220 -10.92 20.43 -7.78
C ASP A 220 -9.77 19.63 -7.18
N GLU A 221 -8.55 20.07 -7.47
CA GLU A 221 -7.33 19.45 -6.96
C GLU A 221 -7.33 19.34 -5.43
N LYS A 222 -7.83 20.36 -4.73
CA LYS A 222 -7.95 20.36 -3.26
C LYS A 222 -8.83 19.22 -2.76
N LEU A 223 -9.98 18.96 -3.41
CA LEU A 223 -10.89 17.88 -3.05
C LEU A 223 -10.33 16.50 -3.39
N ARG A 224 -9.62 16.39 -4.52
CA ARG A 224 -8.88 15.16 -4.88
C ARG A 224 -7.83 14.82 -3.82
N ARG A 225 -6.97 15.77 -3.46
CA ARG A 225 -5.95 15.60 -2.41
C ARG A 225 -6.57 15.24 -1.06
N LEU A 226 -7.69 15.87 -0.69
CA LEU A 226 -8.40 15.57 0.56
C LEU A 226 -8.92 14.13 0.60
N ARG A 227 -9.53 13.63 -0.49
CA ARG A 227 -10.00 12.24 -0.56
C ARG A 227 -8.86 11.24 -0.52
N ILE A 228 -7.78 11.49 -1.26
CA ILE A 228 -6.59 10.63 -1.23
C ILE A 228 -5.98 10.60 0.18
N ALA A 229 -5.85 11.74 0.84
CA ALA A 229 -5.37 11.81 2.22
C ALA A 229 -6.29 11.11 3.21
N THR A 230 -7.61 11.19 3.02
CA THR A 230 -8.62 10.50 3.84
C THR A 230 -8.49 8.98 3.70
N MET A 231 -8.34 8.50 2.46
CA MET A 231 -8.08 7.09 2.16
C MET A 231 -6.77 6.62 2.79
N ALA A 232 -5.66 7.34 2.57
CA ALA A 232 -4.35 7.00 3.11
C ALA A 232 -4.34 6.97 4.65
N GLN A 233 -5.02 7.93 5.29
CA GLN A 233 -5.14 7.96 6.74
C GLN A 233 -5.93 6.76 7.28
N ALA A 234 -7.01 6.37 6.59
CA ALA A 234 -7.80 5.20 6.99
C ALA A 234 -6.99 3.91 6.82
N LEU A 235 -6.22 3.77 5.73
CA LEU A 235 -5.31 2.65 5.48
C LEU A 235 -4.23 2.56 6.55
N ALA A 236 -3.52 3.66 6.81
CA ALA A 236 -2.46 3.70 7.84
C ALA A 236 -2.99 3.33 9.23
N ARG A 237 -4.20 3.81 9.57
CA ARG A 237 -4.83 3.49 10.86
C ARG A 237 -5.34 2.05 10.93
N ALA A 238 -5.86 1.52 9.84
CA ALA A 238 -6.21 0.11 9.75
C ALA A 238 -4.96 -0.77 9.91
N TYR A 239 -3.86 -0.42 9.22
CA TYR A 239 -2.59 -1.12 9.34
C TYR A 239 -2.09 -1.10 10.78
N HIS A 240 -2.09 0.07 11.42
CA HIS A 240 -1.73 0.22 12.84
C HIS A 240 -2.49 -0.77 13.74
N TRP A 241 -3.81 -0.91 13.60
CA TRP A 241 -4.59 -1.85 14.40
C TRP A 241 -4.28 -3.32 14.12
N GLN A 242 -3.82 -3.64 12.90
CA GLN A 242 -3.42 -5.00 12.55
C GLN A 242 -2.03 -5.38 13.08
N VAL A 243 -1.12 -4.41 13.20
CA VAL A 243 0.25 -4.67 13.70
C VAL A 243 0.41 -4.41 15.20
N LEU A 244 -0.41 -3.52 15.76
CA LEU A 244 -0.41 -3.12 17.18
C LEU A 244 -1.87 -3.07 17.67
N PRO A 245 -2.54 -4.23 17.83
CA PRO A 245 -3.91 -4.25 18.30
C PRO A 245 -4.04 -3.71 19.72
N ASN A 246 -5.09 -2.91 19.95
CA ASN A 246 -5.47 -2.50 21.30
C ASN A 246 -6.10 -3.65 22.09
N ASP A 247 -6.73 -4.60 21.40
CA ASP A 247 -7.42 -5.75 21.97
C ASP A 247 -6.77 -7.02 21.41
N PRO A 248 -5.94 -7.72 22.20
CA PRO A 248 -5.18 -8.86 21.71
C PRO A 248 -6.10 -10.05 21.34
N THR A 249 -7.30 -10.12 21.93
CA THR A 249 -8.26 -11.21 21.69
C THR A 249 -8.82 -11.25 20.27
N ARG A 250 -8.68 -10.15 19.51
CA ARG A 250 -9.19 -10.06 18.15
C ARG A 250 -8.16 -10.63 17.17
N PRO A 251 -8.59 -11.42 16.16
CA PRO A 251 -7.70 -11.86 15.12
C PRO A 251 -7.19 -10.64 14.36
N THR A 252 -5.88 -10.53 14.31
CA THR A 252 -5.18 -9.50 13.54
C THR A 252 -4.43 -10.12 12.39
N ARG A 253 -4.18 -9.33 11.37
CA ARG A 253 -3.42 -9.76 10.21
C ARG A 253 -2.83 -8.56 9.49
N PRO A 254 -1.51 -8.41 9.48
CA PRO A 254 -0.84 -7.38 8.69
C PRO A 254 -1.24 -7.50 7.21
N PHE A 255 -1.20 -6.37 6.51
CA PHE A 255 -1.48 -6.33 5.08
C PHE A 255 -0.52 -5.40 4.35
N ARG A 256 -0.32 -5.66 3.06
CA ARG A 256 0.35 -4.75 2.11
C ARG A 256 -0.69 -4.08 1.23
N CYS A 257 -0.32 -2.95 0.67
CA CYS A 257 -1.12 -2.14 -0.23
C CYS A 257 -0.54 -2.19 -1.64
N VAL A 258 -1.39 -2.25 -2.66
CA VAL A 258 -1.00 -2.02 -4.07
C VAL A 258 -1.81 -0.85 -4.59
N ALA A 259 -1.14 0.17 -5.12
CA ALA A 259 -1.82 1.32 -5.70
C ALA A 259 -1.95 1.15 -7.22
N GLU A 260 -3.06 1.63 -7.76
CA GLU A 260 -3.38 1.61 -9.18
C GLU A 260 -4.14 2.86 -9.58
N LEU A 261 -3.80 3.42 -10.74
CA LEU A 261 -4.54 4.52 -11.35
C LEU A 261 -5.30 3.98 -12.55
N LEU A 262 -6.60 3.80 -12.39
CA LEU A 262 -7.51 3.32 -13.41
C LEU A 262 -8.06 4.50 -14.20
N ARG A 263 -8.09 4.40 -15.53
CA ARG A 263 -8.89 5.29 -16.37
C ARG A 263 -10.25 4.65 -16.57
N GLU A 264 -11.30 5.29 -16.08
CA GLU A 264 -12.68 4.85 -16.28
C GLU A 264 -13.20 5.53 -17.54
N GLU A 265 -13.41 4.74 -18.59
CA GLU A 265 -14.15 5.20 -19.76
C GLU A 265 -15.62 5.34 -19.34
N ALA A 266 -16.10 6.57 -19.25
CA ALA A 266 -17.50 6.82 -18.94
C ALA A 266 -18.35 6.38 -20.14
N ASP A 267 -19.27 5.44 -19.92
CA ASP A 267 -20.22 4.97 -20.96
C ASP A 267 -21.04 6.13 -21.56
N ASP A 268 -21.31 7.17 -20.77
CA ASP A 268 -22.01 8.39 -21.18
C ASP A 268 -21.19 9.63 -20.73
N PRO A 269 -20.23 10.12 -21.55
CA PRO A 269 -19.50 11.33 -21.21
C PRO A 269 -20.47 12.51 -21.15
N PRO A 270 -20.40 13.37 -20.11
CA PRO A 270 -21.30 14.50 -20.02
C PRO A 270 -21.15 15.39 -21.27
N PRO A 271 -22.26 15.90 -21.83
CA PRO A 271 -22.21 16.76 -23.01
C PRO A 271 -21.37 18.01 -22.68
N GLY A 272 -20.21 18.13 -23.33
CA GLY A 272 -19.32 19.28 -23.22
C GLY A 272 -17.90 19.04 -22.67
N GLY A 273 -17.49 17.81 -22.33
CA GLY A 273 -16.11 17.59 -21.89
C GLY A 273 -15.64 16.14 -21.95
N LYS A 274 -14.52 15.90 -22.64
CA LYS A 274 -13.70 14.67 -22.52
C LYS A 274 -12.87 14.76 -21.23
N ASP A 275 -13.52 14.86 -20.09
CA ASP A 275 -12.82 14.78 -18.82
C ASP A 275 -12.60 13.29 -18.53
N ASP A 276 -11.37 12.84 -18.76
CA ASP A 276 -10.93 11.51 -18.37
C ASP A 276 -11.19 11.33 -16.87
N CYS A 277 -12.09 10.42 -16.52
CA CYS A 277 -12.32 10.04 -15.14
C CYS A 277 -11.21 9.09 -14.72
N PHE A 278 -10.38 9.52 -13.77
CA PHE A 278 -9.39 8.65 -13.16
C PHE A 278 -9.89 8.17 -11.80
N VAL A 279 -9.63 6.91 -11.48
CA VAL A 279 -9.91 6.31 -10.17
C VAL A 279 -8.59 5.86 -9.58
N LEU A 280 -8.26 6.36 -8.39
CA LEU A 280 -7.16 5.80 -7.61
C LEU A 280 -7.72 4.62 -6.80
N SER A 281 -7.26 3.42 -7.11
CA SER A 281 -7.57 2.19 -6.39
C SER A 281 -6.37 1.78 -5.53
N VAL A 282 -6.60 1.47 -4.27
CA VAL A 282 -5.59 0.88 -3.38
C VAL A 282 -6.11 -0.47 -2.89
N GLU A 283 -5.50 -1.55 -3.37
CA GLU A 283 -5.79 -2.91 -2.98
C GLU A 283 -5.11 -3.23 -1.65
N VAL A 284 -5.85 -3.77 -0.69
CA VAL A 284 -5.37 -4.24 0.60
C VAL A 284 -5.26 -5.75 0.57
N LEU A 285 -4.03 -6.26 0.69
CA LEU A 285 -3.66 -7.66 0.57
C LEU A 285 -3.12 -8.18 1.91
N PRO A 286 -3.86 -9.03 2.64
CA PRO A 286 -3.41 -9.59 3.90
C PRO A 286 -2.22 -10.54 3.70
N ILE A 287 -1.36 -10.63 4.72
CA ILE A 287 -0.10 -11.38 4.70
C ILE A 287 -0.08 -12.37 5.87
N GLY A 288 0.43 -13.58 5.65
CA GLY A 288 0.53 -14.62 6.68
C GLY A 288 -0.84 -15.18 7.06
N PRO A 289 -0.96 -16.13 8.00
CA PRO A 289 -2.24 -16.47 8.62
C PRO A 289 -2.71 -15.40 9.62
N PRO A 290 -4.01 -15.33 9.96
CA PRO A 290 -4.47 -14.49 11.07
C PRO A 290 -3.80 -14.86 12.39
N THR A 291 -3.32 -13.86 13.13
CA THR A 291 -2.70 -14.01 14.46
C THR A 291 -3.69 -13.64 15.56
N LEU A 292 -3.94 -14.56 16.49
CA LEU A 292 -4.60 -14.28 17.76
C LEU A 292 -3.53 -13.90 18.78
N HIS A 293 -3.43 -12.62 19.12
CA HIS A 293 -2.48 -12.19 20.15
C HIS A 293 -2.99 -12.68 21.51
N GLY A 294 -2.21 -13.49 22.23
CA GLY A 294 -2.60 -13.98 23.56
C GLY A 294 -3.33 -15.33 23.57
N ALA A 295 -3.60 -15.95 22.43
CA ALA A 295 -3.53 -17.40 22.39
C ALA A 295 -2.05 -17.71 22.62
N ALA A 296 -1.67 -18.08 23.85
CA ALA A 296 -0.34 -18.56 24.15
C ALA A 296 0.04 -19.49 22.99
N ALA A 297 1.12 -19.14 22.25
CA ALA A 297 1.66 -20.06 21.26
C ALA A 297 1.72 -21.40 22.00
N PRO A 298 1.14 -22.49 21.47
CA PRO A 298 1.11 -23.75 22.20
C PRO A 298 2.55 -24.22 22.37
N GLU A 299 3.19 -23.76 23.44
CA GLU A 299 4.56 -24.10 23.84
C GLU A 299 4.69 -25.63 23.99
N ASP A 300 3.54 -26.30 24.18
CA ASP A 300 3.44 -27.74 24.30
C ASP A 300 3.51 -28.54 22.98
N SER A 301 3.41 -27.92 21.80
CA SER A 301 3.40 -28.72 20.54
C SER A 301 4.80 -29.16 20.07
N TRP A 302 5.85 -28.46 20.52
CA TRP A 302 7.25 -28.89 20.32
C TRP A 302 7.74 -29.76 21.48
N ALA A 303 7.27 -29.51 22.71
CA ALA A 303 7.59 -30.35 23.86
C ALA A 303 6.95 -31.75 23.75
N ARG A 304 5.69 -31.88 23.32
CA ARG A 304 5.06 -33.19 23.08
C ARG A 304 5.73 -33.98 21.95
N ARG A 305 6.19 -33.30 20.89
CA ARG A 305 6.91 -33.98 19.79
C ARG A 305 8.31 -34.50 20.15
N ARG A 306 8.93 -34.02 21.22
CA ARG A 306 10.15 -34.64 21.76
C ARG A 306 9.88 -35.85 22.65
N ALA A 307 8.73 -35.88 23.34
CA ALA A 307 8.36 -37.00 24.21
C ALA A 307 7.91 -38.25 23.41
N GLU A 308 7.48 -38.09 22.15
CA GLU A 308 7.01 -39.19 21.30
C GLU A 308 8.06 -39.72 20.31
N ARG A 309 9.36 -39.39 20.46
CA ARG A 309 10.40 -40.14 19.74
C ARG A 309 10.62 -41.47 20.47
N PRO A 310 10.22 -42.63 19.91
CA PRO A 310 10.67 -43.90 20.43
C PRO A 310 12.19 -43.93 20.31
N VAL A 311 12.86 -44.18 21.44
CA VAL A 311 14.26 -44.58 21.46
C VAL A 311 14.30 -45.97 20.85
N GLY A 312 14.67 -46.04 19.58
CA GLY A 312 14.99 -47.28 18.86
C GLY A 312 16.49 -47.31 18.60
#